data_AF-M0MXY6-F1
#
_entry.id   AF-M0MXY6-F1
#
_cell.length_a   1.000
_cell.length_b   1.000
_cell.length_c   1.000
_cell.angle_alpha   90.00
_cell.angle_beta   90.00
_cell.angle_gamma   90.00
#
_symmetry.space_group_name_H-M   'P 1'
#
loop_
_entity.id
_entity.type
_entity.pdbx_description
1 polymer ?
#
loop_
_entity_poly.entity_id
_entity_poly.type
_entity_poly.pdbx_seq_one_letter_code
_entity_poly.pdbx_strand_id
1 'polypeptide(L)' 'MGLYDRYLAARIRRTEAPLPGCVAVVIAERDLLEDGAYRTVEEFFEWAFEYDADCVLVYVSVLDLSLIHISDGAR' A
#
# COMPACT_ATOMS: atom_id res chain seq x y z
N MET A 1 19.91 -8.07 2.06
CA MET A 1 19.74 -7.06 3.13
C MET A 1 20.93 -6.11 3.12
N GLY A 2 20.76 -4.90 2.56
CA GLY A 2 21.85 -3.96 2.24
C GLY A 2 22.15 -2.94 3.33
N LEU A 3 23.08 -2.00 3.03
CA LEU A 3 23.44 -0.90 3.94
C LEU A 3 22.23 -0.01 4.29
N TYR A 4 21.32 0.18 3.32
CA TYR A 4 20.07 0.92 3.50
C TYR A 4 19.15 0.24 4.53
N ASP A 5 18.96 -1.08 4.46
CA ASP A 5 18.15 -1.82 5.43
C ASP A 5 18.70 -1.70 6.84
N ARG A 6 20.03 -1.78 6.99
CA ARG A 6 20.69 -1.64 8.31
C ARG A 6 20.53 -0.24 8.88
N TYR A 7 20.66 0.78 8.03
CA TYR A 7 20.40 2.17 8.41
C TYR A 7 18.93 2.36 8.81
N LEU A 8 18.00 1.87 8.00
CA LEU A 8 16.56 2.00 8.24
C LEU A 8 16.15 1.31 9.54
N ALA A 9 16.65 0.10 9.79
CA ALA A 9 16.41 -0.63 11.03
C ALA A 9 16.96 0.10 12.26
N ALA A 10 18.17 0.67 12.16
CA ALA A 10 18.76 1.45 13.25
C ALA A 10 17.99 2.75 13.50
N ARG A 11 17.47 3.38 12.44
CA ARG A 11 16.68 4.62 12.53
C ARG A 11 15.33 4.35 13.18
N ILE A 12 14.59 3.34 12.73
CA ILE A 12 13.29 2.95 13.31
C ILE A 12 13.44 2.64 14.80
N ARG A 13 14.46 1.87 15.20
CA ARG A 13 14.71 1.53 16.62
C ARG A 13 15.06 2.73 17.51
N ARG A 14 15.57 3.81 16.93
CA ARG A 14 15.98 5.03 17.65
C ARG A 14 14.94 6.14 17.58
N THR A 15 13.86 5.94 16.83
CA THR A 15 12.78 6.91 16.72
C THR A 15 11.85 6.75 17.92
N GLU A 16 11.79 7.79 18.76
CA GLU A 16 10.83 7.91 19.87
C GLU A 16 9.49 8.51 19.41
N ALA A 17 9.28 8.68 18.11
CA ALA A 17 8.01 9.15 17.59
C ALA A 17 6.92 8.11 17.88
N PRO A 18 5.71 8.54 18.28
CA PRO A 18 4.60 7.63 18.45
C PRO A 18 4.31 6.88 17.14
N LEU A 19 3.77 5.67 17.27
CA LEU A 19 3.29 4.90 16.13
C LEU A 19 2.19 5.70 15.40
N PRO A 20 2.09 5.56 14.07
CA PRO A 20 1.07 6.28 13.31
C PRO A 20 -0.32 5.75 13.67
N GLY A 21 -1.19 6.62 14.21
CA GLY A 21 -2.59 6.24 14.48
C GLY A 21 -3.41 5.89 13.23
N CYS A 22 -2.94 6.26 12.03
CA CYS A 22 -3.59 5.86 10.78
C CYS A 22 -2.57 5.45 9.71
N VAL A 23 -2.82 4.30 9.07
CA VAL A 23 -2.00 3.75 8.00
C VAL A 23 -2.76 3.85 6.68
N ALA A 24 -2.16 4.45 5.66
CA ALA A 24 -2.72 4.51 4.31
C ALA A 24 -2.10 3.41 3.44
N VAL A 25 -2.96 2.59 2.83
CA VAL A 25 -2.61 1.52 1.90
C VAL A 25 -3.02 1.96 0.50
N VAL A 26 -2.04 2.08 -0.39
CA VAL A 26 -2.27 2.45 -1.79
C VAL A 26 -1.89 1.27 -2.66
N ILE A 27 -2.89 0.64 -3.28
CA ILE A 27 -2.72 -0.50 -4.18
C ILE A 27 -3.34 -0.19 -5.54
N ALA A 28 -2.84 -0.83 -6.59
CA ALA A 28 -3.52 -0.83 -7.88
C ALA A 28 -4.50 -1.99 -7.95
N GLU A 29 -5.57 -1.83 -8.74
CA GLU A 29 -6.54 -2.90 -8.99
C GLU A 29 -5.87 -4.19 -9.49
N ARG A 30 -4.90 -4.06 -10.41
CA ARG A 30 -4.15 -5.22 -10.93
C ARG A 30 -3.52 -6.06 -9.81
N ASP A 31 -3.12 -5.41 -8.71
CA ASP A 31 -2.47 -6.09 -7.59
C ASP A 31 -3.49 -6.95 -6.81
N LEU A 32 -4.80 -6.66 -6.92
CA LEU A 32 -5.90 -7.46 -6.36
C LEU A 32 -6.33 -8.63 -7.27
N LEU A 33 -5.96 -8.58 -8.55
CA LEU A 33 -6.32 -9.61 -9.55
C LEU A 33 -5.33 -10.78 -9.55
N GLU A 34 -4.21 -10.65 -8.84
CA GLU A 34 -3.22 -11.73 -8.69
C GLU A 34 -3.69 -12.80 -7.70
N ASP A 35 -3.28 -14.04 -7.94
CA ASP A 35 -3.57 -15.16 -7.04
C ASP A 35 -2.96 -14.90 -5.66
N GLY A 36 -3.81 -14.92 -4.62
CA GLY A 36 -3.37 -14.71 -3.24
C GLY A 36 -3.32 -13.25 -2.81
N ALA A 37 -3.66 -12.29 -3.68
CA ALA A 37 -3.66 -10.87 -3.35
C ALA A 37 -4.48 -10.53 -2.10
N TYR A 38 -5.69 -11.10 -1.99
CA TYR A 38 -6.54 -10.90 -0.82
C TYR A 38 -5.90 -11.39 0.48
N ARG A 39 -5.12 -12.49 0.44
CA ARG A 39 -4.38 -12.98 1.61
C ARG A 39 -3.28 -12.00 2.00
N THR A 40 -2.54 -11.47 1.02
CA THR A 40 -1.50 -10.46 1.30
C THR A 40 -2.10 -9.20 1.92
N VAL A 41 -3.28 -8.77 1.46
CA VAL A 41 -3.99 -7.63 2.04
C VAL A 41 -4.47 -7.92 3.45
N GLU A 42 -4.98 -9.12 3.71
CA GLU A 42 -5.37 -9.59 5.05
C GLU A 42 -4.18 -9.59 6.03
N GLU A 43 -3.06 -10.22 5.65
CA GLU A 43 -1.81 -10.24 6.43
C GLU A 43 -1.30 -8.82 6.72
N PHE A 44 -1.43 -7.90 5.76
CA PHE A 44 -1.06 -6.50 5.97
C PHE A 44 -1.95 -5.82 7.01
N PHE A 45 -3.27 -6.03 6.96
CA PHE A 45 -4.18 -5.44 7.95
C PHE A 45 -3.92 -5.99 9.34
N GLU A 46 -3.66 -7.29 9.47
CA GLU A 46 -3.26 -7.89 10.74
C GLU A 46 -2.05 -7.17 11.33
N TRP A 47 -1.01 -6.94 10.52
CA TRP A 47 0.19 -6.24 10.97
C TRP A 47 -0.09 -4.79 11.35
N ALA A 48 -0.90 -4.06 10.57
CA ALA A 48 -1.20 -2.66 10.85
C ALA A 48 -1.85 -2.48 12.24
N PHE A 49 -2.79 -3.37 12.59
CA PHE A 49 -3.43 -3.35 13.91
C PHE A 49 -2.54 -3.95 15.02
N GLU A 50 -1.70 -4.94 14.72
CA GLU A 50 -0.70 -5.46 15.68
C GLU A 50 0.29 -4.36 16.10
N TYR A 51 0.61 -3.44 15.19
CA TYR A 51 1.46 -2.27 15.45
C TYR A 51 0.67 -1.00 15.84
N ASP A 52 -0.50 -1.17 16.47
CA ASP A 52 -1.26 -0.11 17.16
C ASP A 52 -1.76 1.03 16.24
N ALA A 53 -2.07 0.72 14.97
CA ALA A 53 -2.80 1.67 14.13
C ALA A 53 -4.28 1.72 14.56
N ASP A 54 -4.79 2.92 14.83
CA ASP A 54 -6.23 3.13 15.11
C ASP A 54 -7.09 2.94 13.86
N CYS A 55 -6.53 3.19 12.67
CA CYS A 55 -7.25 3.17 11.42
C CYS A 55 -6.40 2.74 10.21
N VAL A 56 -7.05 2.09 9.23
CA VAL A 56 -6.44 1.77 7.94
C VAL A 56 -7.29 2.37 6.81
N LEU A 57 -6.69 3.25 6.00
CA LEU A 57 -7.31 3.84 4.82
C LEU A 57 -6.85 3.07 3.58
N VAL A 58 -7.78 2.47 2.84
CA VAL A 58 -7.46 1.71 1.64
C VAL A 58 -7.86 2.51 0.41
N TYR A 59 -6.87 2.84 -0.43
CA TYR A 59 -7.07 3.45 -1.74
C TYR A 59 -6.71 2.45 -2.83
N VAL A 60 -7.68 2.15 -3.70
CA VAL A 60 -7.48 1.29 -4.86
C VAL A 60 -7.48 2.16 -6.11
N SER A 61 -6.33 2.23 -6.78
CA SER A 61 -6.23 2.87 -8.08
C SER A 61 -6.73 1.91 -9.16
N VAL A 62 -7.88 2.22 -9.75
CA VAL A 62 -8.43 1.49 -10.91
C VAL A 62 -7.78 2.04 -12.17
N LEU A 63 -6.97 1.22 -12.84
CA LEU A 63 -6.40 1.56 -14.13
C LEU A 63 -7.30 0.99 -15.22
N ASP A 64 -8.38 1.71 -15.54
CA ASP A 64 -9.22 1.34 -16.67
C ASP A 64 -8.60 1.85 -17.98
N LEU A 65 -7.90 0.96 -18.68
CA LEU A 65 -7.35 1.23 -20.01
C LEU A 65 -8.45 1.44 -21.07
N SER A 66 -9.70 1.05 -20.80
CA SER A 66 -10.84 1.30 -21.70
C SER A 66 -11.37 2.74 -21.64
N LEU A 67 -10.98 3.53 -20.62
CA LEU A 67 -11.27 4.97 -20.55
C LEU A 67 -10.40 5.81 -21.49
N ILE A 68 -9.34 5.25 -22.07
CA ILE A 68 -8.50 5.89 -23.09
C ILE A 68 -8.98 5.47 -24.49
N HIS A 69 -10.29 5.49 -24.73
CA HIS A 69 -10.77 5.79 -26.08
C HIS A 69 -10.74 7.31 -26.24
N ILE A 70 -9.56 7.84 -26.55
CA ILE A 70 -9.49 9.12 -27.24
C ILE A 70 -10.19 8.85 -28.57
N SER A 71 -11.39 9.37 -28.73
CA SER A 71 -12.10 9.36 -30.00
C SER A 71 -11.23 10.07 -31.03
N ASP A 72 -10.38 9.31 -31.72
CA ASP A 72 -9.67 9.79 -32.89
C ASP A 72 -10.69 9.82 -34.03
N GLY A 73 -11.35 10.97 -34.12
CA GLY A 73 -12.54 11.19 -34.91
C GLY A 73 -12.76 12.66 -35.19
N ALA A 74 -11.69 13.42 -35.44
CA ALA A 74 -11.78 14.69 -36.15
C ALA A 74 -11.41 14.43 -37.61
N ARG A 75 -12.43 14.11 -38.40
CA ARG A 75 -12.41 14.41 -39.84
C ARG A 75 -12.42 15.91 -40.07
#